data_AF-A0A8E7AXI5-F1
#
_entry.id   AF-A0A8E7AXI5-F1
#
_cell.length_a   1.000
_cell.length_b   1.000
_cell.length_c   1.000
_cell.angle_alpha   90.00
_cell.angle_beta   90.00
_cell.angle_gamma   90.00
#
_symmetry.space_group_name_H-M   'P 1'
#
loop_
_entity.id
_entity.type
_entity.pdbx_description
1 polymer ?
#
loop_
_entity_poly.entity_id
_entity_poly.type
_entity_poly.pdbx_seq_one_letter_code
_entity_poly.pdbx_strand_id
1 'polypeptide(L)'
;MEDGITVDVLWLYNGEWFYSTEEEWDEGEEGITHRTISWEDDRVLDSGTYTLQLLINDQLARSAEIEVLQPEEEVTTEPSRNLEDLIDPDLMQAWEILAYSNNDLLEDLAGLVNDYGIELVLTEEIDSNGQYVYVHEKKEPGKVYIAWDYWKRKSWEEVSGTLAHELTHAVQHLTSDEKTFGCTIEREYEAYMAEFYVLMETGREDILMDSWSAIYNPKTGKIWKSELWKALKETYSSCPEY
;
A
#
# COMPACT_ATOMS: atom_id res chain seq x y z
N MET A 1 -11.83 16.26 10.21
CA MET A 1 -11.79 17.32 9.18
C MET A 1 -13.13 17.29 8.44
N GLU A 2 -13.38 18.07 7.40
CA GLU A 2 -14.58 17.88 6.56
C GLU A 2 -14.12 17.88 5.10
N ASP A 3 -14.81 17.14 4.25
CA ASP A 3 -14.53 17.14 2.81
C ASP A 3 -14.64 18.56 2.25
N GLY A 4 -13.75 18.89 1.30
CA GLY A 4 -13.73 20.20 0.66
C GLY A 4 -12.90 21.26 1.37
N ILE A 5 -12.29 20.93 2.52
CA ILE A 5 -11.35 21.83 3.19
C ILE A 5 -10.01 21.80 2.47
N THR A 6 -9.44 22.98 2.20
CA THR A 6 -8.07 23.10 1.70
C THR A 6 -7.06 22.70 2.77
N VAL A 7 -6.14 21.80 2.40
CA VAL A 7 -5.03 21.32 3.23
C VAL A 7 -3.72 21.67 2.53
N ASP A 8 -2.79 22.28 3.25
CA ASP A 8 -1.42 22.42 2.77
C ASP A 8 -0.61 21.21 3.24
N VAL A 9 -0.04 20.51 2.28
CA VAL A 9 0.87 19.38 2.49
C VAL A 9 2.28 19.92 2.43
N LEU A 10 2.98 19.93 3.55
CA LEU A 10 4.33 20.46 3.68
C LEU A 10 5.30 19.34 4.02
N TRP A 11 6.33 19.19 3.20
CA TRP A 11 7.48 18.35 3.48
C TRP A 11 8.65 19.21 3.98
N LEU A 12 9.26 18.75 5.07
CA LEU A 12 10.49 19.30 5.62
C LEU A 12 11.62 18.27 5.48
N TYR A 13 12.82 18.73 5.11
CA TYR A 13 14.05 17.95 5.13
C TYR A 13 14.97 18.50 6.22
N ASN A 14 15.31 17.68 7.21
CA ASN A 14 16.08 18.07 8.40
C ASN A 14 15.52 19.34 9.10
N GLY A 15 14.19 19.48 9.09
CA GLY A 15 13.48 20.63 9.67
C GLY A 15 13.46 21.90 8.80
N GLU A 16 14.08 21.88 7.62
CA GLU A 16 14.00 22.97 6.64
C GLU A 16 12.95 22.68 5.58
N TRP A 17 12.33 23.72 5.02
CA TRP A 17 11.33 23.57 3.96
C TRP A 17 11.93 22.84 2.76
N PHE A 18 11.23 21.80 2.29
CA PHE A 18 11.64 20.99 1.15
C PHE A 18 10.69 21.13 -0.03
N TYR A 19 9.40 20.88 0.20
CA TYR A 19 8.36 20.90 -0.83
C TYR A 19 7.01 21.18 -0.20
N SER A 20 6.08 21.77 -0.94
CA SER A 20 4.69 21.89 -0.50
C SER A 20 3.70 21.87 -1.65
N THR A 21 2.53 21.30 -1.42
CA THR A 21 1.38 21.36 -2.32
C THR A 21 0.13 21.78 -1.55
N GLU A 22 -0.82 22.38 -2.25
CA GLU A 22 -2.15 22.69 -1.74
C GLU A 22 -3.14 21.70 -2.38
N GLU A 23 -3.98 21.07 -1.57
CA GLU A 23 -4.95 20.09 -2.04
C GLU A 23 -6.28 20.20 -1.27
N GLU A 24 -7.32 19.57 -1.82
CA GLU A 24 -8.62 19.48 -1.17
C GLU A 24 -8.70 18.19 -0.35
N TRP A 25 -9.05 18.29 0.93
CA TRP A 25 -9.31 17.13 1.80
C TRP A 25 -10.55 16.38 1.31
N ASP A 26 -10.41 15.07 1.11
CA ASP A 26 -11.50 14.20 0.62
C ASP A 26 -11.62 12.89 1.42
N GLU A 27 -11.16 12.90 2.66
CA GLU A 27 -11.10 11.73 3.54
C GLU A 27 -12.20 11.73 4.61
N GLY A 28 -13.05 12.75 4.67
CA GLY A 28 -14.16 12.88 5.63
C GLY A 28 -13.75 13.42 7.00
N GLU A 29 -14.53 13.04 8.04
CA GLU A 29 -14.24 13.41 9.43
C GLU A 29 -12.93 12.83 9.94
N GLU A 30 -12.66 11.58 9.57
CA GLU A 30 -11.47 10.80 9.88
C GLU A 30 -11.07 10.03 8.61
N GLY A 31 -9.76 9.98 8.32
CA GLY A 31 -9.26 9.14 7.24
C GLY A 31 -7.73 9.13 7.17
N ILE A 32 -7.21 8.30 6.28
CA ILE A 32 -5.79 7.99 6.14
C ILE A 32 -5.40 8.25 4.70
N THR A 33 -4.35 9.03 4.53
CA THR A 33 -3.91 9.51 3.23
C THR A 33 -2.45 9.15 2.99
N HIS A 34 -2.13 8.77 1.75
CA HIS A 34 -0.78 8.32 1.35
C HIS A 34 -0.10 9.42 0.55
N ARG A 35 1.15 9.75 0.88
CA ARG A 35 1.93 10.76 0.16
C ARG A 35 3.32 10.21 -0.14
N THR A 36 3.72 10.31 -1.40
CA THR A 36 5.06 9.97 -1.86
C THR A 36 5.90 11.22 -2.00
N ILE A 37 7.20 11.10 -1.74
CA ILE A 37 8.19 12.14 -1.95
C ILE A 37 9.34 11.54 -2.77
N SER A 38 9.61 12.14 -3.91
CA SER A 38 10.71 11.80 -4.80
C SER A 38 11.32 13.08 -5.35
N TRP A 39 12.51 12.98 -5.94
CA TRP A 39 13.09 14.06 -6.70
C TRP A 39 12.55 14.06 -8.13
N GLU A 40 12.42 15.23 -8.77
CA GLU A 40 11.95 15.35 -10.16
C GLU A 40 12.82 14.62 -11.20
N ASP A 41 14.04 14.23 -10.83
CA ASP A 41 15.02 13.52 -11.67
C ASP A 41 15.23 12.05 -11.26
N ASP A 42 14.33 11.49 -10.44
CA ASP A 42 14.37 10.10 -9.94
C ASP A 42 15.66 9.75 -9.19
N ARG A 43 16.43 10.74 -8.72
CA ARG A 43 17.60 10.45 -7.88
C ARG A 43 17.14 9.94 -6.51
N VAL A 44 18.02 9.19 -5.85
CA VAL A 44 17.78 8.69 -4.48
C VAL A 44 17.65 9.88 -3.51
N LEU A 45 16.73 9.78 -2.54
CA LEU A 45 16.59 10.76 -1.47
C LEU A 45 17.90 10.90 -0.68
N ASP A 46 18.23 12.13 -0.30
CA ASP A 46 19.41 12.38 0.53
C ASP A 46 19.15 11.81 1.92
N SER A 47 20.16 11.20 2.55
CA SER A 47 20.01 10.71 3.92
C SER A 47 19.65 11.85 4.87
N GLY A 48 18.73 11.60 5.79
CA GLY A 48 18.24 12.56 6.78
C GLY A 48 16.80 12.33 7.17
N THR A 49 16.26 13.25 7.97
CA THR A 49 14.89 13.17 8.46
C THR A 49 13.96 13.94 7.53
N TYR A 50 12.94 13.26 7.03
CA TYR A 50 11.85 13.87 6.27
C TYR A 50 10.60 13.92 7.14
N THR A 51 10.02 15.11 7.28
CA THR A 51 8.79 15.32 8.05
C THR A 51 7.67 15.76 7.12
N LEU A 52 6.59 14.99 7.08
CA LEU A 52 5.32 15.39 6.46
C LEU A 52 4.48 16.16 7.48
N GLN A 53 3.95 17.30 7.09
CA GLN A 53 3.02 18.11 7.86
C GLN A 53 1.76 18.39 7.04
N LEU A 54 0.60 18.19 7.64
CA LEU A 54 -0.68 18.61 7.11
C LEU A 54 -1.13 19.86 7.86
N LEU A 55 -1.34 20.94 7.15
CA LEU A 55 -1.74 22.24 7.70
C LEU A 55 -3.16 22.59 7.23
N ILE A 56 -3.98 23.11 8.13
CA ILE A 56 -5.31 23.63 7.83
C ILE A 56 -5.38 25.07 8.33
N ASN A 57 -5.66 26.03 7.44
CA ASN A 57 -5.65 27.46 7.77
C ASN A 57 -4.33 27.86 8.46
N ASP A 58 -3.19 27.43 7.91
CA ASP A 58 -1.84 27.65 8.47
C ASP A 58 -1.59 27.03 9.86
N GLN A 59 -2.46 26.13 10.35
CA GLN A 59 -2.29 25.43 11.63
C GLN A 59 -1.96 23.95 11.42
N LEU A 60 -0.96 23.45 12.15
CA LEU A 60 -0.58 22.03 12.10
C LEU A 60 -1.73 21.14 12.58
N ALA A 61 -2.30 20.37 11.66
CA ALA A 61 -3.33 19.38 11.95
C ALA A 61 -2.72 18.02 12.27
N ARG A 62 -1.71 17.58 11.53
CA ARG A 62 -1.03 16.29 11.71
C ARG A 62 0.41 16.36 11.21
N SER A 63 1.29 15.52 11.74
CA SER A 63 2.63 15.29 11.21
C SER A 63 3.03 13.82 11.24
N ALA A 64 3.89 13.41 10.32
CA ALA A 64 4.57 12.12 10.29
C ALA A 64 6.06 12.35 9.98
N GLU A 65 6.93 11.45 10.46
CA GLU A 65 8.38 11.56 10.30
C GLU A 65 8.95 10.23 9.83
N ILE A 66 9.87 10.30 8.86
CA ILE A 66 10.63 9.16 8.36
C ILE A 66 12.12 9.52 8.31
N GLU A 67 12.97 8.56 8.69
CA GLU A 67 14.42 8.69 8.58
C GLU A 67 14.91 7.92 7.35
N VAL A 68 15.49 8.63 6.38
CA VAL A 68 16.20 8.04 5.24
C VAL A 68 17.64 7.82 5.67
N LEU A 69 18.02 6.56 5.84
CA LEU A 69 19.37 6.20 6.25
C LEU A 69 20.34 6.35 5.07
N GLN A 70 21.57 6.76 5.38
CA GLN A 70 22.65 6.70 4.41
C GLN A 70 22.83 5.22 4.03
N PRO A 71 22.84 4.86 2.73
CA PRO A 71 23.08 3.49 2.33
C PRO A 71 24.41 3.05 2.93
N GLU A 72 24.40 1.94 3.68
CA GLU A 72 25.64 1.35 4.17
C GLU A 72 26.49 0.98 2.95
N GLU A 73 27.78 1.32 2.94
CA GLU A 73 28.73 0.91 1.89
C GLU A 73 28.98 -0.61 1.87
N GLU A 74 28.06 -1.43 2.37
CA GLU A 74 28.03 -2.83 1.98
C GLU A 74 27.50 -2.90 0.56
N VAL A 75 28.42 -3.19 -0.37
CA VAL A 75 28.07 -3.79 -1.65
C VAL A 75 27.49 -5.18 -1.33
N THR A 76 26.28 -5.23 -0.78
CA THR A 76 25.39 -6.34 -1.08
C THR A 76 25.14 -6.20 -2.57
N THR A 77 25.87 -6.96 -3.37
CA THR A 77 25.31 -7.38 -4.64
C THR A 77 23.98 -8.01 -4.27
N GLU A 78 22.88 -7.26 -4.41
CA GLU A 78 21.56 -7.87 -4.43
C GLU A 78 21.69 -9.07 -5.34
N PRO A 79 21.38 -10.28 -4.86
CA PRO A 79 21.44 -11.42 -5.75
C PRO A 79 20.58 -11.04 -6.94
N SER A 80 21.13 -11.13 -8.15
CA SER A 80 20.33 -11.04 -9.36
C SER A 80 19.32 -12.17 -9.27
N ARG A 81 18.10 -11.84 -8.82
CA ARG A 81 16.96 -12.73 -8.78
C ARG A 81 16.32 -12.65 -10.16
N ASN A 82 16.00 -13.80 -10.75
CA ASN A 82 15.09 -13.79 -11.88
C ASN A 82 13.68 -13.71 -11.31
N LEU A 83 12.84 -12.82 -11.85
CA LEU A 83 11.45 -12.67 -11.41
C LEU A 83 10.70 -14.00 -11.53
N GLU A 84 11.02 -14.81 -12.53
CA GLU A 84 10.44 -16.13 -12.76
C GLU A 84 10.79 -17.16 -11.68
N ASP A 85 11.83 -16.91 -10.87
CA ASP A 85 12.16 -17.76 -9.72
C ASP A 85 11.33 -17.38 -8.47
N LEU A 86 10.73 -16.19 -8.45
CA LEU A 86 9.95 -15.65 -7.32
C LEU A 86 8.44 -15.74 -7.52
N ILE A 87 8.00 -15.74 -8.77
CA ILE A 87 6.58 -15.63 -9.11
C ILE A 87 6.13 -16.93 -9.78
N ASP A 88 5.12 -17.59 -9.19
CA ASP A 88 4.48 -18.70 -9.84
C ASP A 88 3.98 -18.29 -11.24
N PRO A 89 4.24 -19.08 -12.30
CA PRO A 89 3.92 -18.66 -13.68
C PRO A 89 2.46 -18.30 -13.90
N ASP A 90 1.55 -18.94 -13.16
CA ASP A 90 0.12 -18.69 -13.20
C ASP A 90 -0.28 -17.36 -12.52
N LEU A 91 0.60 -16.74 -11.73
CA LEU A 91 0.41 -15.40 -11.13
C LEU A 91 1.10 -14.28 -11.91
N MET A 92 1.95 -14.61 -12.89
CA MET A 92 2.74 -13.62 -13.63
C MET A 92 1.85 -12.53 -14.26
N GLN A 93 0.72 -12.91 -14.86
CA GLN A 93 -0.19 -11.95 -15.48
C GLN A 93 -0.83 -10.99 -14.46
N ALA A 94 -1.12 -11.46 -13.25
CA ALA A 94 -1.65 -10.60 -12.19
C ALA A 94 -0.59 -9.65 -11.63
N TRP A 95 0.67 -10.10 -11.55
CA TRP A 95 1.80 -9.25 -11.18
C TRP A 95 2.11 -8.20 -12.25
N GLU A 96 2.07 -8.56 -13.54
CA GLU A 96 2.29 -7.63 -14.66
C GLU A 96 1.29 -6.45 -14.66
N ILE A 97 0.05 -6.67 -14.20
CA ILE A 97 -0.94 -5.58 -14.02
C ILE A 97 -0.43 -4.54 -13.02
N LEU A 98 0.23 -4.96 -11.94
CA LEU A 98 0.83 -4.05 -10.96
C LEU A 98 2.09 -3.41 -11.53
N ALA A 99 2.98 -4.21 -12.12
CA ALA A 99 4.30 -3.75 -12.60
C ALA A 99 4.23 -2.75 -13.76
N TYR A 100 3.12 -2.74 -14.52
CA TYR A 100 2.89 -1.83 -15.64
C TYR A 100 1.73 -0.86 -15.40
N SER A 101 1.35 -0.69 -14.13
CA SER A 101 0.41 0.32 -13.69
C SER A 101 0.99 1.73 -13.88
N ASN A 102 0.12 2.71 -14.11
CA ASN A 102 0.41 4.15 -14.07
C ASN A 102 0.14 4.75 -12.68
N ASN A 103 -0.17 3.92 -11.69
CA ASN A 103 -0.30 4.28 -10.30
C ASN A 103 1.01 3.90 -9.59
N ASP A 104 1.76 4.92 -9.18
CA ASP A 104 3.08 4.77 -8.57
C ASP A 104 3.08 3.77 -7.40
N LEU A 105 2.02 3.74 -6.57
CA LEU A 105 1.93 2.78 -5.47
C LEU A 105 1.90 1.33 -5.96
N LEU A 106 1.18 1.05 -7.05
CA LEU A 106 1.06 -0.32 -7.57
C LEU A 106 2.34 -0.76 -8.27
N GLU A 107 2.98 0.14 -9.02
CA GLU A 107 4.30 -0.09 -9.61
C GLU A 107 5.35 -0.36 -8.52
N ASP A 108 5.37 0.47 -7.48
CA ASP A 108 6.27 0.31 -6.33
C ASP A 108 6.04 -1.05 -5.66
N LEU A 109 4.79 -1.42 -5.35
CA LEU A 109 4.46 -2.72 -4.75
C LEU A 109 4.96 -3.90 -5.60
N ALA A 110 4.90 -3.79 -6.93
CA ALA A 110 5.41 -4.82 -7.82
C ALA A 110 6.95 -4.92 -7.79
N GLY A 111 7.65 -3.79 -7.69
CA GLY A 111 9.12 -3.73 -7.58
C GLY A 111 9.65 -4.44 -6.33
N LEU A 112 8.93 -4.34 -5.21
CA LEU A 112 9.30 -4.96 -3.93
C LEU A 112 9.47 -6.48 -4.01
N VAL A 113 8.76 -7.14 -4.92
CA VAL A 113 8.90 -8.58 -5.17
C VAL A 113 10.35 -8.92 -5.47
N ASN A 114 10.98 -8.18 -6.39
CA ASN A 114 12.37 -8.41 -6.76
C ASN A 114 13.34 -7.89 -5.71
N ASP A 115 13.10 -6.67 -5.22
CA ASP A 115 14.02 -5.97 -4.32
C ASP A 115 14.22 -6.73 -3.00
N TYR A 116 13.10 -7.14 -2.40
CA TYR A 116 13.13 -7.91 -1.16
C TYR A 116 13.19 -9.42 -1.39
N GLY A 117 12.85 -9.92 -2.58
CA GLY A 117 12.78 -11.35 -2.85
C GLY A 117 11.56 -12.00 -2.21
N ILE A 118 10.42 -11.33 -2.28
CA ILE A 118 9.13 -11.85 -1.81
C ILE A 118 8.64 -12.87 -2.85
N GLU A 119 8.27 -14.07 -2.41
CA GLU A 119 7.73 -15.09 -3.33
C GLU A 119 6.22 -14.92 -3.49
N LEU A 120 5.71 -14.98 -4.72
CA LEU A 120 4.29 -15.01 -5.05
C LEU A 120 3.89 -16.45 -5.42
N VAL A 121 3.08 -17.10 -4.59
CA VAL A 121 2.84 -18.55 -4.67
C VAL A 121 1.35 -18.87 -4.66
N LEU A 122 0.91 -19.75 -5.55
CA LEU A 122 -0.41 -20.37 -5.50
C LEU A 122 -0.41 -21.54 -4.52
N THR A 123 -1.44 -21.62 -3.70
CA THR A 123 -1.54 -22.65 -2.67
C THR A 123 -2.96 -23.13 -2.43
N GLU A 124 -3.08 -24.35 -1.91
CA GLU A 124 -4.32 -24.92 -1.38
C GLU A 124 -4.36 -24.86 0.17
N GLU A 125 -3.31 -24.30 0.80
CA GLU A 125 -3.08 -24.39 2.26
C GLU A 125 -3.60 -23.18 3.06
N ILE A 126 -4.26 -22.21 2.42
CA ILE A 126 -4.86 -21.04 3.09
C ILE A 126 -6.38 -21.08 3.03
N ASP A 127 -7.03 -20.52 4.07
CA ASP A 127 -8.49 -20.44 4.17
C ASP A 127 -9.05 -19.08 3.68
N SER A 128 -8.18 -18.14 3.30
CA SER A 128 -8.50 -16.81 2.74
C SER A 128 -8.24 -16.77 1.23
N ASN A 129 -8.62 -15.66 0.57
CA ASN A 129 -8.35 -15.47 -0.88
C ASN A 129 -6.85 -15.25 -1.16
N GLY A 130 -6.19 -14.50 -0.28
CA GLY A 130 -4.76 -14.26 -0.25
C GLY A 130 -4.26 -14.18 1.19
N GLN A 131 -2.95 -14.34 1.37
CA GLN A 131 -2.31 -14.18 2.68
C GLN A 131 -0.80 -13.91 2.54
N TYR A 132 -0.32 -12.84 3.15
CA TYR A 132 1.10 -12.66 3.44
C TYR A 132 1.55 -13.52 4.64
N VAL A 133 2.58 -14.33 4.43
CA VAL A 133 3.13 -15.26 5.42
C VAL A 133 4.62 -15.00 5.61
N TYR A 134 5.03 -14.82 6.87
CA TYR A 134 6.41 -14.54 7.26
C TYR A 134 6.77 -15.31 8.52
N VAL A 135 8.07 -15.37 8.83
CA VAL A 135 8.56 -15.99 10.05
C VAL A 135 8.63 -14.92 11.13
N HIS A 136 7.87 -15.09 12.22
CA HIS A 136 7.86 -14.14 13.33
C HIS A 136 9.26 -13.98 13.96
N GLU A 137 9.57 -12.77 14.43
CA GLU A 137 10.87 -12.37 14.99
C GLU A 137 12.03 -12.42 14.00
N LYS A 138 11.73 -12.59 12.71
CA LYS A 138 12.70 -12.58 11.63
C LYS A 138 12.21 -11.66 10.52
N LYS A 139 13.03 -10.63 10.28
CA LYS A 139 12.86 -9.70 9.17
C LYS A 139 13.30 -10.33 7.84
N GLU A 140 12.65 -11.43 7.47
CA GLU A 140 12.77 -12.13 6.21
C GLU A 140 11.64 -11.67 5.25
N PRO A 141 11.83 -11.73 3.93
CA PRO A 141 10.89 -11.19 2.94
C PRO A 141 9.48 -11.79 3.04
N GLY A 142 9.37 -13.06 3.43
CA GLY A 142 8.12 -13.79 3.49
C GLY A 142 7.62 -14.23 2.11
N LYS A 143 6.36 -14.63 2.06
CA LYS A 143 5.67 -15.09 0.85
C LYS A 143 4.26 -14.53 0.81
N VAL A 144 3.79 -14.18 -0.37
CA VAL A 144 2.38 -13.89 -0.63
C VAL A 144 1.76 -15.13 -1.25
N TYR A 145 0.79 -15.69 -0.54
CA TYR A 145 -0.02 -16.79 -1.03
C TYR A 145 -1.30 -16.29 -1.66
N ILE A 146 -1.67 -16.88 -2.80
CA ILE A 146 -3.00 -16.75 -3.41
C ILE A 146 -3.67 -18.12 -3.43
N ALA A 147 -4.93 -18.18 -3.00
CA ALA A 147 -5.66 -19.43 -2.94
C ALA A 147 -5.97 -19.95 -4.35
N TRP A 148 -5.74 -21.24 -4.56
CA TRP A 148 -5.87 -21.86 -5.88
C TRP A 148 -7.31 -21.84 -6.41
N ASP A 149 -8.29 -22.02 -5.53
CA ASP A 149 -9.70 -21.98 -5.87
C ASP A 149 -10.19 -20.55 -6.14
N TYR A 150 -9.59 -19.54 -5.50
CA TYR A 150 -9.84 -18.13 -5.75
C TYR A 150 -9.33 -17.75 -7.14
N TRP A 151 -8.04 -17.99 -7.42
CA TRP A 151 -7.42 -17.72 -8.73
C TRP A 151 -8.23 -18.32 -9.89
N LYS A 152 -8.74 -19.55 -9.74
CA LYS A 152 -9.51 -20.24 -10.80
C LYS A 152 -10.84 -19.57 -11.14
N ARG A 153 -11.43 -18.86 -10.18
CA ARG A 153 -12.81 -18.35 -10.27
C ARG A 153 -12.86 -16.86 -10.52
N LYS A 154 -11.74 -16.16 -10.35
CA LYS A 154 -11.67 -14.72 -10.39
C LYS A 154 -10.93 -14.23 -11.63
N SER A 155 -11.17 -12.97 -11.95
CA SER A 155 -10.47 -12.29 -13.02
C SER A 155 -9.03 -11.93 -12.61
N TRP A 156 -8.17 -11.67 -13.59
CA TRP A 156 -6.77 -11.30 -13.32
C TRP A 156 -6.67 -10.01 -12.51
N GLU A 157 -7.59 -9.09 -12.72
CA GLU A 157 -7.69 -7.82 -12.00
C GLU A 157 -8.04 -8.04 -10.52
N GLU A 158 -8.90 -9.01 -10.20
CA GLU A 158 -9.22 -9.38 -8.80
C GLU A 158 -8.04 -10.07 -8.11
N VAL A 159 -7.36 -10.98 -8.83
CA VAL A 159 -6.14 -11.63 -8.31
C VAL A 159 -5.03 -10.60 -8.11
N SER A 160 -4.87 -9.65 -9.03
CA SER A 160 -3.91 -8.56 -8.94
C SER A 160 -4.24 -7.62 -7.76
N GLY A 161 -5.52 -7.29 -7.55
CA GLY A 161 -5.96 -6.54 -6.38
C GLY A 161 -5.62 -7.25 -5.06
N THR A 162 -5.82 -8.57 -5.00
CA THR A 162 -5.43 -9.37 -3.84
C THR A 162 -3.90 -9.40 -3.66
N LEU A 163 -3.12 -9.50 -4.74
CA LEU A 163 -1.66 -9.39 -4.66
C LEU A 163 -1.23 -8.03 -4.10
N ALA A 164 -1.82 -6.93 -4.56
CA ALA A 164 -1.52 -5.59 -4.05
C ALA A 164 -1.84 -5.45 -2.55
N HIS A 165 -2.98 -6.01 -2.11
CA HIS A 165 -3.36 -6.08 -0.70
C HIS A 165 -2.27 -6.78 0.14
N GLU A 166 -1.90 -8.00 -0.24
CA GLU A 166 -0.94 -8.79 0.54
C GLU A 166 0.50 -8.25 0.46
N LEU A 167 0.90 -7.67 -0.69
CA LEU A 167 2.17 -6.98 -0.82
C LEU A 167 2.24 -5.75 0.10
N THR A 168 1.12 -5.05 0.30
CA THR A 168 1.05 -3.94 1.26
C THR A 168 1.39 -4.42 2.68
N HIS A 169 0.87 -5.58 3.09
CA HIS A 169 1.25 -6.19 4.37
C HIS A 169 2.73 -6.59 4.43
N ALA A 170 3.30 -7.06 3.32
CA ALA A 170 4.74 -7.34 3.25
C ALA A 170 5.56 -6.06 3.48
N VAL A 171 5.18 -4.93 2.89
CA VAL A 171 5.85 -3.64 3.10
C VAL A 171 5.75 -3.22 4.56
N GLN A 172 4.54 -3.24 5.11
CA GLN A 172 4.28 -2.86 6.50
C GLN A 172 5.12 -3.70 7.47
N HIS A 173 5.27 -5.00 7.20
CA HIS A 173 6.15 -5.88 7.97
C HIS A 173 7.63 -5.50 7.84
N LEU A 174 8.13 -5.36 6.60
CA LEU A 174 9.53 -5.08 6.31
C LEU A 174 9.97 -3.67 6.73
N THR A 175 9.03 -2.75 6.94
CA THR A 175 9.33 -1.37 7.36
C THR A 175 9.06 -1.11 8.84
N SER A 176 8.22 -1.92 9.50
CA SER A 176 7.92 -1.77 10.94
C SER A 176 8.99 -2.39 11.85
N ASP A 177 8.90 -2.06 13.15
CA ASP A 177 9.51 -2.85 14.23
C ASP A 177 8.68 -4.13 14.43
N GLU A 178 9.32 -5.30 14.42
CA GLU A 178 8.71 -6.61 14.67
C GLU A 178 7.86 -6.65 15.94
N LYS A 179 8.24 -5.88 16.97
CA LYS A 179 7.49 -5.84 18.24
C LYS A 179 6.15 -5.12 18.12
N THR A 180 5.99 -4.27 17.11
CA THR A 180 4.78 -3.48 16.87
C THR A 180 4.05 -3.91 15.61
N PHE A 181 4.60 -4.87 14.87
CA PHE A 181 3.93 -5.47 13.73
C PHE A 181 2.83 -6.44 14.18
N GLY A 182 1.65 -6.29 13.60
CA GLY A 182 0.43 -7.01 13.98
C GLY A 182 -0.80 -6.44 13.29
N CYS A 183 -1.97 -7.05 13.55
CA CYS A 183 -3.22 -6.57 12.97
C CYS A 183 -3.59 -5.19 13.53
N THR A 184 -3.92 -4.27 12.64
CA THR A 184 -4.40 -2.92 12.95
C THR A 184 -5.38 -2.51 11.85
N ILE A 185 -6.42 -1.76 12.17
CA ILE A 185 -7.40 -1.31 11.17
C ILE A 185 -6.74 -0.35 10.15
N GLU A 186 -5.78 0.48 10.58
CA GLU A 186 -4.92 1.30 9.71
C GLU A 186 -4.22 0.46 8.63
N ARG A 187 -3.47 -0.58 9.03
CA ARG A 187 -2.80 -1.46 8.05
C ARG A 187 -3.73 -2.13 7.05
N GLU A 188 -4.90 -2.61 7.50
CA GLU A 188 -5.91 -3.21 6.61
C GLU A 188 -6.51 -2.17 5.67
N TYR A 189 -6.73 -0.94 6.15
CA TYR A 189 -7.20 0.16 5.31
C TYR A 189 -6.23 0.46 4.17
N GLU A 190 -4.93 0.56 4.46
CA GLU A 190 -3.91 0.76 3.43
C GLU A 190 -3.90 -0.37 2.40
N ALA A 191 -4.00 -1.63 2.87
CA ALA A 191 -4.03 -2.80 2.00
C ALA A 191 -5.28 -2.83 1.08
N TYR A 192 -6.46 -2.50 1.60
CA TYR A 192 -7.68 -2.39 0.77
C TYR A 192 -7.63 -1.20 -0.20
N MET A 193 -7.00 -0.09 0.17
CA MET A 193 -6.81 1.02 -0.76
C MET A 193 -5.95 0.60 -1.96
N ALA A 194 -4.88 -0.17 -1.74
CA ALA A 194 -4.08 -0.73 -2.82
C ALA A 194 -4.90 -1.67 -3.72
N GLU A 195 -5.68 -2.59 -3.13
CA GLU A 195 -6.60 -3.46 -3.89
C GLU A 195 -7.58 -2.65 -4.76
N PHE A 196 -8.17 -1.59 -4.20
CA PHE A 196 -9.16 -0.79 -4.91
C PHE A 196 -8.53 0.05 -6.03
N TYR A 197 -7.30 0.53 -5.86
CA TYR A 197 -6.59 1.20 -6.95
C TYR A 197 -6.34 0.29 -8.14
N VAL A 198 -6.05 -1.00 -7.92
CA VAL A 198 -5.96 -1.98 -9.03
C VAL A 198 -7.28 -2.04 -9.79
N LEU A 199 -8.40 -2.18 -9.07
CA LEU A 199 -9.72 -2.28 -9.70
C LEU A 199 -10.12 -0.98 -10.43
N MET A 200 -9.79 0.18 -9.87
CA MET A 200 -10.05 1.48 -10.51
C MET A 200 -9.22 1.67 -11.77
N GLU A 201 -7.93 1.35 -11.72
CA GLU A 201 -7.06 1.55 -12.87
C GLU A 201 -7.36 0.59 -14.03
N THR A 202 -7.75 -0.64 -13.71
CA THR A 202 -8.12 -1.65 -14.71
C THR A 202 -9.54 -1.47 -15.25
N GLY A 203 -10.27 -0.43 -14.82
CA GLY A 203 -11.64 -0.16 -15.26
C GLY A 203 -12.64 -1.22 -14.78
N ARG A 204 -12.35 -1.84 -13.63
CA ARG A 204 -13.14 -2.89 -12.98
C ARG A 204 -13.89 -2.37 -11.76
N GLU A 205 -14.33 -1.12 -11.80
CA GLU A 205 -15.16 -0.54 -10.75
C GLU A 205 -16.53 -1.20 -10.66
N ASP A 206 -16.92 -2.03 -11.64
CA ASP A 206 -18.04 -2.97 -11.52
C ASP A 206 -17.89 -3.88 -10.30
N ILE A 207 -16.67 -4.37 -10.03
CA ILE A 207 -16.39 -5.23 -8.87
C ILE A 207 -16.49 -4.45 -7.57
N LEU A 208 -15.99 -3.20 -7.55
CA LEU A 208 -16.14 -2.30 -6.41
C LEU A 208 -17.62 -2.02 -6.13
N MET A 209 -18.42 -1.78 -7.17
CA MET A 209 -19.86 -1.56 -7.00
C MET A 209 -20.59 -2.82 -6.53
N ASP A 210 -20.20 -4.00 -6.98
CA ASP A 210 -20.88 -5.25 -6.62
C ASP A 210 -20.50 -5.72 -5.20
N SER A 211 -19.23 -5.61 -4.82
CA SER A 211 -18.71 -6.12 -3.54
C SER A 211 -18.64 -5.06 -2.45
N TRP A 212 -18.52 -3.79 -2.85
CA TRP A 212 -18.25 -2.63 -1.99
C TRP A 212 -19.15 -1.43 -2.32
N SER A 213 -20.41 -1.67 -2.71
CA SER A 213 -21.38 -0.66 -3.18
C SER A 213 -21.51 0.62 -2.33
N ALA A 214 -21.24 0.53 -1.03
CA ALA A 214 -21.32 1.64 -0.08
C ALA A 214 -19.99 2.41 0.09
N ILE A 215 -18.93 2.00 -0.60
CA ILE A 215 -17.56 2.50 -0.45
C ILE A 215 -17.03 3.12 -1.75
N TYR A 216 -17.69 2.94 -2.89
CA TYR A 216 -17.30 3.59 -4.15
C TYR A 216 -18.38 4.55 -4.63
N ASN A 217 -17.96 5.77 -5.01
CA ASN A 217 -18.83 6.79 -5.57
C ASN A 217 -18.73 6.81 -7.11
N PRO A 218 -19.70 6.21 -7.83
CA PRO A 218 -19.65 6.14 -9.30
C PRO A 218 -19.84 7.50 -9.98
N LYS A 219 -20.26 8.55 -9.25
CA LYS A 219 -20.40 9.89 -9.83
C LYS A 219 -19.07 10.65 -9.85
N THR A 220 -18.24 10.44 -8.84
CA THR A 220 -16.94 11.13 -8.71
C THR A 220 -15.77 10.24 -9.08
N GLY A 221 -15.97 8.93 -9.21
CA GLY A 221 -14.90 7.96 -9.43
C GLY A 221 -13.97 7.84 -8.23
N LYS A 222 -14.45 8.13 -7.02
CA LYS A 222 -13.63 8.13 -5.79
C LYS A 222 -14.14 7.10 -4.79
N ILE A 223 -13.22 6.56 -3.99
CA ILE A 223 -13.52 5.74 -2.82
C ILE A 223 -14.03 6.67 -1.71
N TRP A 224 -15.14 6.31 -1.07
CA TRP A 224 -15.61 6.90 0.19
C TRP A 224 -14.80 6.32 1.35
N LYS A 225 -13.66 6.94 1.60
CA LYS A 225 -12.65 6.49 2.56
C LYS A 225 -13.19 6.35 3.99
N SER A 226 -14.09 7.23 4.41
CA SER A 226 -14.76 7.16 5.72
C SER A 226 -15.70 5.94 5.85
N GLU A 227 -16.40 5.56 4.77
CA GLU A 227 -17.23 4.35 4.76
C GLU A 227 -16.37 3.09 4.73
N LEU A 228 -15.21 3.11 4.06
CA LEU A 228 -14.24 2.02 4.11
C LEU A 228 -13.72 1.85 5.54
N TRP A 229 -13.26 2.93 6.17
CA TRP A 229 -12.78 2.92 7.55
C TRP A 229 -13.79 2.30 8.51
N LYS A 230 -15.06 2.72 8.38
CA LYS A 230 -16.16 2.18 9.19
C LYS A 230 -16.39 0.69 8.95
N ALA A 231 -16.40 0.25 7.69
CA ALA A 231 -16.55 -1.17 7.37
C ALA A 231 -15.42 -2.01 7.98
N LEU A 232 -14.19 -1.52 7.90
CA LEU A 232 -13.02 -2.20 8.47
C LEU A 232 -13.06 -2.24 10.00
N LYS A 233 -13.54 -1.19 10.67
CA LYS A 233 -13.79 -1.23 12.13
C LYS A 233 -14.77 -2.32 12.53
N GLU A 234 -15.76 -2.61 11.69
CA GLU A 234 -16.73 -3.69 11.94
C GLU A 234 -16.10 -5.07 11.66
N THR A 235 -15.41 -5.23 10.53
CA THR A 235 -14.76 -6.49 10.13
C THR A 235 -13.62 -6.88 11.06
N TYR A 236 -12.74 -5.94 11.41
CA TYR A 236 -11.54 -6.13 12.23
C TYR A 236 -11.73 -5.61 13.65
N SER A 237 -12.93 -5.77 14.22
CA SER A 237 -13.32 -5.23 15.53
C SER A 237 -12.46 -5.67 16.72
N SER A 238 -11.63 -6.71 16.56
CA SER A 238 -10.65 -7.16 17.55
C SER A 238 -9.27 -6.50 17.45
N CYS A 239 -8.99 -5.81 16.35
CA CYS A 239 -7.70 -5.17 16.11
C CYS A 239 -7.72 -3.71 16.62
N PRO A 240 -6.59 -3.18 17.11
CA PRO A 240 -6.44 -1.75 17.39
C PRO A 240 -6.63 -0.92 16.11
N GLU A 241 -6.97 0.36 16.28
CA GLU A 241 -7.16 1.28 15.15
C GLU A 241 -5.84 1.75 14.53
N TYR A 242 -4.79 1.91 15.35
CA TYR A 242 -3.45 2.38 15.00
C TYR A 242 -2.51 1.24 14.63
#